data_AF-A0A8J8AXM0-F1
#
_entry.id   AF-A0A8J8AXM0-F1
#
_cell.length_a   1.000
_cell.length_b   1.000
_cell.length_c   1.000
_cell.angle_alpha   90.00
_cell.angle_beta   90.00
_cell.angle_gamma   90.00
#
_symmetry.space_group_name_H-M   'P 1'
#
loop_
_entity.id
_entity.type
_entity.pdbx_description
1 polymer ?
#
loop_
_entity_poly.entity_id
_entity_poly.type
_entity_poly.pdbx_seq_one_letter_code
_entity_poly.pdbx_strand_id
1 'polypeptide(L)'
;MILTHGGLEGMMMASMLKVILVALALPVVGAIAFAAEDEGVRVRAEDPAAFSAQKERIEREIRGGKTYAEIGTEQLRDVRSRLDRMGELLAERGSVHELTEPEKIAFFNDQEAVNTILTQAAEDSRLVCRREHKVGSRMPVNECYTVAERRRAQIEASNQQADFIKRGEPRGTLGERGL
;
A
#
# COMPACT_ATOMS: atom_id res chain seq x y z
N MET A 1 -43.41 1.67 67.39
CA MET A 1 -42.20 1.18 66.69
C MET A 1 -41.73 2.32 65.80
N ILE A 2 -40.56 2.99 65.96
CA ILE A 2 -39.18 2.49 66.19
C ILE A 2 -38.74 1.66 64.97
N LEU A 3 -37.69 1.97 64.17
CA LEU A 3 -36.73 3.10 64.09
C LEU A 3 -36.09 3.12 62.65
N THR A 4 -35.61 4.29 62.20
CA THR A 4 -34.46 4.59 61.25
C THR A 4 -34.35 3.85 59.88
N HIS A 5 -33.51 4.20 58.89
CA HIS A 5 -32.48 5.25 58.62
C HIS A 5 -32.80 5.93 57.25
N GLY A 6 -32.49 7.22 56.98
CA GLY A 6 -31.17 7.73 56.55
C GLY A 6 -30.96 7.56 55.02
N GLY A 7 -30.66 8.55 54.18
CA GLY A 7 -30.25 9.96 54.39
C GLY A 7 -28.85 10.20 53.81
N LEU A 8 -28.75 11.01 52.75
CA LEU A 8 -27.56 11.61 52.07
C LEU A 8 -28.13 12.21 50.74
N GLU A 9 -27.84 13.39 50.18
CA GLU A 9 -27.33 14.71 50.60
C GLU A 9 -28.18 15.78 49.82
N GLY A 10 -28.04 17.12 49.87
CA GLY A 10 -27.03 18.05 50.40
C GLY A 10 -26.03 18.50 49.32
N MET A 11 -25.75 19.79 49.06
CA MET A 11 -26.38 21.06 49.44
C MET A 11 -25.90 22.14 48.42
N MET A 12 -26.66 23.22 48.22
CA MET A 12 -26.29 24.34 47.36
C MET A 12 -25.03 25.12 47.81
N MET A 13 -24.28 25.58 46.81
CA MET A 13 -23.51 26.83 46.72
C MET A 13 -23.50 27.77 47.96
N ALA A 14 -22.35 27.95 48.61
CA ALA A 14 -21.99 29.20 49.33
C ALA A 14 -20.52 29.25 49.81
N SER A 15 -19.59 29.72 48.97
CA SER A 15 -18.36 30.43 49.41
C SER A 15 -17.57 30.97 48.21
N MET A 16 -17.83 32.22 47.84
CA MET A 16 -16.87 33.03 47.10
C MET A 16 -15.72 33.49 48.03
N LEU A 17 -14.71 34.14 47.43
CA LEU A 17 -13.73 35.02 48.09
C LEU A 17 -12.42 34.40 48.62
N LYS A 18 -11.68 33.69 47.75
CA LYS A 18 -10.20 33.60 47.81
C LYS A 18 -9.52 33.87 46.45
N VAL A 19 -9.77 35.10 45.99
CA VAL A 19 -8.84 36.05 45.33
C VAL A 19 -7.41 35.55 44.98
N ILE A 20 -7.08 35.65 43.68
CA ILE A 20 -5.76 35.93 43.03
C ILE A 20 -4.79 34.76 42.64
N LEU A 21 -4.28 34.86 41.40
CA LEU A 21 -3.20 34.10 40.70
C LEU A 21 -3.51 32.60 40.43
N VAL A 22 -3.34 32.03 39.22
CA VAL A 22 -2.50 32.39 38.05
C VAL A 22 -3.27 32.20 36.75
N ALA A 23 -3.06 33.09 35.76
CA ALA A 23 -3.44 32.84 34.37
C ALA A 23 -2.30 32.14 33.62
N LEU A 24 -2.57 30.98 33.00
CA LEU A 24 -1.76 30.47 31.90
C LEU A 24 -2.67 29.75 30.89
N ALA A 25 -2.54 30.13 29.62
CA ALA A 25 -3.42 29.69 28.54
C ALA A 25 -2.85 28.46 27.82
N LEU A 26 -3.74 27.60 27.31
CA LEU A 26 -3.82 27.07 25.94
C LEU A 26 -4.72 25.82 25.90
N PRO A 27 -5.86 25.82 25.19
CA PRO A 27 -6.43 24.59 24.68
C PRO A 27 -5.63 24.16 23.44
N VAL A 28 -4.86 23.08 23.54
CA VAL A 28 -4.24 22.46 22.36
C VAL A 28 -5.33 21.76 21.57
N VAL A 29 -5.95 22.49 20.63
CA VAL A 29 -6.79 21.89 19.58
C VAL A 29 -5.84 21.23 18.58
N GLY A 30 -5.43 20.01 18.90
CA GLY A 30 -4.64 19.17 18.01
C GLY A 30 -5.47 18.81 16.79
N ALA A 31 -5.22 19.49 15.67
CA ALA A 31 -5.72 19.05 14.38
C ALA A 31 -5.07 17.71 14.05
N ILE A 32 -5.81 16.61 14.23
CA ILE A 32 -5.37 15.29 13.80
C ILE A 32 -5.42 15.29 12.27
N ALA A 33 -4.29 15.60 11.64
CA ALA A 33 -4.13 15.43 10.22
C ALA A 33 -4.22 13.94 9.91
N PHE A 34 -5.37 13.50 9.40
CA PHE A 34 -5.54 12.15 8.88
C PHE A 34 -4.71 12.07 7.60
N ALA A 35 -3.45 11.70 7.73
CA ALA A 35 -2.70 11.17 6.60
C ALA A 35 -3.45 9.92 6.15
N ALA A 36 -4.10 9.98 5.00
CA ALA A 36 -4.63 8.80 4.35
C ALA A 36 -3.41 7.95 3.97
N GLU A 37 -3.17 6.91 4.76
CA GLU A 37 -2.19 5.88 4.45
C GLU A 37 -2.64 5.23 3.14
N ASP A 38 -1.73 5.12 2.16
CA ASP A 38 -2.02 4.57 0.82
C ASP A 38 -2.11 3.03 0.90
N GLU A 39 -3.06 2.56 1.71
CA GLU A 39 -3.51 1.17 1.83
C GLU A 39 -4.09 0.75 0.47
N GLY A 40 -3.24 0.13 -0.35
CA GLY A 40 -3.49 -0.14 -1.76
C GLY A 40 -4.90 -0.67 -2.05
N VAL A 41 -5.58 -0.04 -3.01
CA VAL A 41 -7.02 -0.21 -3.24
C VAL A 41 -7.40 -1.68 -3.48
N ARG A 42 -8.04 -2.28 -2.48
CA ARG A 42 -8.67 -3.61 -2.59
C ARG A 42 -10.03 -3.49 -3.26
N VAL A 43 -10.23 -4.20 -4.37
CA VAL A 43 -11.54 -4.39 -5.01
C VAL A 43 -12.43 -5.19 -4.06
N ARG A 44 -13.58 -4.61 -3.68
CA ARG A 44 -14.56 -5.20 -2.75
C ARG A 44 -16.02 -4.86 -3.05
N ALA A 45 -16.31 -4.09 -4.09
CA ALA A 45 -17.68 -3.61 -4.33
C ALA A 45 -18.67 -4.75 -4.65
N GLU A 46 -19.83 -4.70 -3.99
CA GLU A 46 -20.91 -5.70 -4.08
C GLU A 46 -22.06 -5.26 -5.01
N ASP A 47 -22.10 -3.96 -5.35
CA ASP A 47 -23.07 -3.32 -6.25
C ASP A 47 -22.39 -2.60 -7.44
N PRO A 48 -23.10 -2.36 -8.56
CA PRO A 48 -22.52 -1.80 -9.78
C PRO A 48 -22.03 -0.35 -9.63
N ALA A 49 -22.66 0.46 -8.79
CA ALA A 49 -22.32 1.87 -8.64
C ALA A 49 -21.03 2.04 -7.82
N ALA A 50 -20.92 1.31 -6.70
CA ALA A 50 -19.69 1.24 -5.93
C ALA A 50 -18.54 0.64 -6.75
N PHE A 51 -18.82 -0.39 -7.58
CA PHE A 51 -17.81 -1.01 -8.44
C PHE A 51 -17.30 -0.04 -9.50
N SER A 52 -18.19 0.68 -10.19
CA SER A 52 -17.82 1.69 -11.18
C SER A 52 -16.92 2.79 -10.57
N ALA A 53 -17.32 3.35 -9.42
CA ALA A 53 -16.54 4.36 -8.71
C ALA A 53 -15.17 3.83 -8.23
N GLN A 54 -15.08 2.53 -7.90
CA GLN A 54 -13.83 1.86 -7.55
C GLN A 54 -12.92 1.62 -8.77
N LYS A 55 -13.48 1.15 -9.89
CA LYS A 55 -12.75 0.96 -11.16
C LYS A 55 -12.14 2.28 -11.63
N GLU A 56 -12.92 3.36 -11.66
CA GLU A 56 -12.40 4.68 -12.05
C GLU A 56 -11.27 5.17 -11.13
N ARG A 57 -11.35 4.88 -9.83
CA ARG A 57 -10.30 5.26 -8.87
C ARG A 57 -8.99 4.55 -9.19
N ILE A 58 -9.04 3.23 -9.40
CA ILE A 58 -7.89 2.41 -9.81
C ILE A 58 -7.31 2.94 -11.14
N GLU A 59 -8.16 3.27 -12.12
CA GLU A 59 -7.71 3.85 -13.40
C GLU A 59 -7.10 5.26 -13.28
N ARG A 60 -7.49 6.05 -12.27
CA ARG A 60 -6.84 7.33 -11.95
C ARG A 60 -5.48 7.13 -11.28
N GLU A 61 -5.38 6.21 -10.31
CA GLU A 61 -4.13 5.90 -9.60
C GLU A 61 -3.06 5.32 -10.55
N ILE A 62 -3.48 4.41 -11.44
CA ILE A 62 -2.61 3.87 -12.52
C ILE A 62 -2.11 5.00 -13.43
N ARG A 63 -2.99 5.91 -13.87
CA ARG A 63 -2.58 7.07 -14.69
C ARG A 63 -1.73 8.08 -13.92
N GLY A 64 -1.86 8.14 -12.60
CA GLY A 64 -1.09 9.02 -11.73
C GLY A 64 0.38 8.62 -11.61
N GLY A 65 0.75 7.39 -11.99
CA GLY A 65 2.15 6.95 -12.11
C GLY A 65 2.93 6.92 -10.79
N LYS A 66 2.24 6.84 -9.64
CA LYS A 66 2.85 6.79 -8.30
C LYS A 66 2.63 5.43 -7.64
N THR A 67 1.41 5.17 -7.16
CA THR A 67 1.04 3.96 -6.43
C THR A 67 1.29 2.68 -7.23
N TYR A 68 1.16 2.73 -8.56
CA TYR A 68 1.38 1.58 -9.45
C TYR A 68 2.46 1.85 -10.52
N ALA A 69 3.51 2.61 -10.18
CA ALA A 69 4.58 2.99 -11.12
C ALA A 69 5.28 1.79 -11.79
N GLU A 70 5.40 0.66 -11.11
CA GLU A 70 6.08 -0.55 -11.56
C GLU A 70 5.14 -1.59 -12.22
N ILE A 71 3.87 -1.26 -12.47
CA ILE A 71 2.94 -2.21 -13.12
C ILE A 71 3.31 -2.46 -14.59
N GLY A 72 3.46 -3.73 -14.97
CA GLY A 72 3.76 -4.11 -16.35
C GLY A 72 2.59 -3.85 -17.32
N THR A 73 2.88 -3.65 -18.60
CA THR A 73 1.85 -3.43 -19.63
C THR A 73 0.90 -4.62 -19.81
N GLU A 74 1.40 -5.84 -19.58
CA GLU A 74 0.59 -7.07 -19.62
C GLU A 74 -0.32 -7.18 -18.38
N GLN A 75 0.24 -6.97 -17.18
CA GLN A 75 -0.51 -6.91 -15.92
C GLN A 75 -1.62 -5.84 -15.98
N LEU A 76 -1.32 -4.67 -16.54
CA LEU A 76 -2.32 -3.61 -16.75
C LEU A 76 -3.45 -4.03 -17.71
N ARG A 77 -3.14 -4.81 -18.76
CA ARG A 77 -4.16 -5.36 -19.67
C ARG A 77 -5.04 -6.38 -18.96
N ASP A 78 -4.44 -7.28 -18.17
CA ASP A 78 -5.18 -8.29 -17.42
C ASP A 78 -6.09 -7.65 -16.37
N VAL A 79 -5.57 -6.69 -15.57
CA VAL A 79 -6.36 -5.93 -14.60
C VAL A 79 -7.57 -5.25 -15.25
N ARG A 80 -7.39 -4.57 -16.39
CA ARG A 80 -8.50 -3.95 -17.11
C ARG A 80 -9.53 -4.98 -17.57
N SER A 81 -9.09 -6.05 -18.24
CA SER A 81 -9.98 -7.10 -18.74
C SER A 81 -10.79 -7.79 -17.63
N ARG A 82 -10.19 -7.98 -16.45
CA ARG A 82 -10.90 -8.50 -15.26
C ARG A 82 -11.92 -7.50 -14.72
N LEU A 83 -11.52 -6.24 -14.57
CA LEU A 83 -12.42 -5.16 -14.13
C LEU A 83 -13.58 -4.92 -15.11
N ASP A 84 -13.37 -5.15 -16.41
CA ASP A 84 -14.43 -5.12 -17.43
C ASP A 84 -15.44 -6.26 -17.19
N ARG A 85 -14.98 -7.52 -17.16
CA ARG A 85 -15.85 -8.70 -16.91
C ARG A 85 -16.63 -8.63 -15.60
N MET A 86 -15.98 -8.21 -14.52
CA MET A 86 -16.64 -8.00 -13.23
C MET A 86 -17.74 -6.94 -13.31
N GLY A 87 -17.51 -5.87 -14.09
CA GLY A 87 -18.50 -4.83 -14.34
C GLY A 87 -19.68 -5.30 -15.19
N GLU A 88 -19.42 -6.14 -16.20
CA GLU A 88 -20.45 -6.76 -17.05
C GLU A 88 -21.39 -7.66 -16.22
N LEU A 89 -20.82 -8.57 -15.41
CA LEU A 89 -21.60 -9.43 -14.51
C LEU A 89 -22.49 -8.62 -13.54
N LEU A 90 -21.96 -7.54 -12.97
CA LEU A 90 -22.72 -6.65 -12.08
C LEU A 90 -23.79 -5.84 -12.84
N ALA A 91 -23.52 -5.41 -14.07
CA ALA A 91 -24.50 -4.68 -14.88
C ALA A 91 -25.68 -5.56 -15.31
N GLU A 92 -25.45 -6.84 -15.60
CA GLU A 92 -26.50 -7.80 -15.97
C GLU A 92 -27.34 -8.27 -14.78
N ARG A 93 -26.74 -8.40 -13.59
CA ARG A 93 -27.34 -9.06 -12.42
C ARG A 93 -27.67 -8.12 -11.26
N GLY A 94 -27.25 -6.86 -11.30
CA GLY A 94 -27.56 -5.85 -10.27
C GLY A 94 -26.80 -5.98 -8.94
N SER A 95 -26.31 -7.16 -8.56
CA SER A 95 -25.46 -7.37 -7.37
C SER A 95 -24.69 -8.69 -7.42
N VAL A 96 -23.56 -8.77 -6.70
CA VAL A 96 -22.82 -10.03 -6.43
C VAL A 96 -23.74 -11.11 -5.86
N HIS A 97 -24.74 -10.75 -5.04
CA HIS A 97 -25.65 -11.73 -4.44
C HIS A 97 -26.59 -12.42 -5.44
N GLU A 98 -26.97 -11.71 -6.51
CA GLU A 98 -27.88 -12.18 -7.56
C GLU A 98 -27.17 -12.99 -8.66
N LEU A 99 -25.84 -13.00 -8.66
CA LEU A 99 -25.04 -13.91 -9.49
C LEU A 99 -25.37 -15.38 -9.21
N THR A 100 -25.40 -16.21 -10.25
CA THR A 100 -25.41 -17.67 -10.11
C THR A 100 -24.09 -18.16 -9.51
N GLU A 101 -24.07 -19.38 -8.95
CA GLU A 101 -22.86 -19.95 -8.34
C GLU A 101 -21.61 -19.94 -9.26
N PRO A 102 -21.66 -20.34 -10.54
CA PRO A 102 -20.49 -20.23 -11.43
C PRO A 102 -20.09 -18.78 -11.71
N GLU A 103 -21.03 -17.84 -11.79
CA GLU A 103 -20.74 -16.40 -11.95
C GLU A 103 -20.07 -15.82 -10.70
N LYS A 104 -20.49 -16.23 -9.49
CA LYS A 104 -19.84 -15.87 -8.22
C LYS A 104 -18.39 -16.34 -8.18
N ILE A 105 -18.14 -17.60 -8.54
CA ILE A 105 -16.78 -18.18 -8.61
C ILE A 105 -15.92 -17.38 -9.58
N ALA A 106 -16.43 -17.08 -10.79
CA ALA A 106 -15.70 -16.27 -11.77
C ALA A 106 -15.39 -14.85 -11.25
N PHE A 107 -16.38 -14.19 -10.64
CA PHE A 107 -16.24 -12.84 -10.07
C PHE A 107 -15.20 -12.77 -8.95
N PHE A 108 -15.21 -13.72 -8.00
CA PHE A 108 -14.23 -13.74 -6.91
C PHE A 108 -12.82 -14.11 -7.41
N ASN A 109 -12.69 -15.01 -8.38
CA ASN A 109 -11.39 -15.31 -9.01
C ASN A 109 -10.80 -14.08 -9.72
N ASP A 110 -11.62 -13.31 -10.44
CA ASP A 110 -11.19 -12.07 -11.08
C ASP A 110 -10.86 -10.98 -10.04
N GLN A 111 -11.64 -10.88 -8.95
CA GLN A 111 -11.35 -9.99 -7.83
C GLN A 111 -10.01 -10.32 -7.16
N GLU A 112 -9.74 -11.59 -6.87
CA GLU A 112 -8.49 -12.04 -6.24
C GLU A 112 -7.27 -11.79 -7.14
N ALA A 113 -7.39 -12.07 -8.44
CA ALA A 113 -6.32 -11.82 -9.40
C ALA A 113 -6.01 -10.32 -9.54
N VAL A 114 -7.03 -9.45 -9.66
CA VAL A 114 -6.83 -7.99 -9.67
C VAL A 114 -6.19 -7.52 -8.37
N ASN A 115 -6.71 -7.96 -7.22
CA ASN A 115 -6.18 -7.60 -5.90
C ASN A 115 -4.72 -8.02 -5.74
N THR A 116 -4.34 -9.19 -6.25
CA THR A 116 -2.96 -9.70 -6.20
C THR A 116 -2.03 -8.85 -7.05
N ILE A 117 -2.41 -8.56 -8.31
CA ILE A 117 -1.60 -7.74 -9.23
C ILE A 117 -1.41 -6.32 -8.66
N LEU A 118 -2.49 -5.67 -8.21
CA LEU A 118 -2.41 -4.31 -7.67
C LEU A 118 -1.62 -4.25 -6.36
N THR A 119 -1.77 -5.25 -5.46
CA THR A 119 -0.96 -5.32 -4.24
C THR A 119 0.52 -5.45 -4.57
N GLN A 120 0.89 -6.36 -5.48
CA GLN A 120 2.28 -6.53 -5.87
C GLN A 120 2.84 -5.24 -6.52
N ALA A 121 2.08 -4.62 -7.44
CA ALA A 121 2.49 -3.38 -8.09
C ALA A 121 2.72 -2.25 -7.09
N ALA A 122 1.88 -2.11 -6.05
CA ALA A 122 2.09 -1.14 -4.98
C ALA A 122 3.35 -1.42 -4.16
N GLU A 123 3.55 -2.67 -3.74
CA GLU A 123 4.72 -3.09 -2.96
C GLU A 123 6.05 -2.93 -3.71
N ASP A 124 6.04 -3.19 -5.03
CA ASP A 124 7.21 -3.01 -5.89
C ASP A 124 7.46 -1.52 -6.21
N SER A 125 6.41 -0.68 -6.28
CA SER A 125 6.49 0.76 -6.56
C SER A 125 6.91 1.63 -5.36
N ARG A 126 6.79 1.13 -4.12
CA ARG A 126 7.09 1.92 -2.91
C ARG A 126 8.54 2.42 -2.91
N LEU A 127 8.73 3.69 -2.56
CA LEU A 127 10.06 4.32 -2.56
C LEU A 127 10.88 3.93 -1.32
N VAL A 128 12.13 3.55 -1.55
CA VAL A 128 13.14 3.35 -0.50
C VAL A 128 14.23 4.40 -0.69
N CYS A 129 14.16 5.45 0.12
CA CYS A 129 15.20 6.48 0.19
C CYS A 129 16.31 6.07 1.16
N ARG A 130 17.57 6.25 0.75
CA ARG A 130 18.75 6.05 1.60
C ARG A 130 19.70 7.23 1.45
N ARG A 131 20.40 7.55 2.55
CA ARG A 131 21.50 8.52 2.56
C ARG A 131 22.81 7.78 2.34
N GLU A 132 23.46 8.02 1.20
CA GLU A 132 24.65 7.31 0.75
C GLU A 132 25.80 8.28 0.44
N HIS A 133 27.04 7.81 0.54
CA HIS A 133 28.23 8.55 0.13
C HIS A 133 28.69 8.06 -1.23
N LYS A 134 28.63 8.93 -2.25
CA LYS A 134 29.16 8.61 -3.58
C LYS A 134 30.68 8.44 -3.52
N VAL A 135 31.21 7.38 -4.13
CA VAL A 135 32.66 7.12 -4.21
C VAL A 135 33.38 8.37 -4.75
N GLY A 136 34.43 8.80 -4.05
CA GLY A 136 35.17 10.04 -4.36
C GLY A 136 34.61 11.32 -3.72
N SER A 137 33.47 11.27 -3.02
CA SER A 137 32.89 12.41 -2.30
C SER A 137 32.70 12.12 -0.81
N ARG A 138 33.04 13.09 0.05
CA ARG A 138 32.69 13.05 1.48
C ARG A 138 31.29 13.63 1.77
N MET A 139 30.62 14.21 0.77
CA MET A 139 29.27 14.76 0.94
C MET A 139 28.22 13.65 0.75
N PRO A 140 27.37 13.38 1.76
CA PRO A 140 26.29 12.41 1.64
C PRO A 140 25.14 12.98 0.80
N VAL A 141 24.62 12.17 -0.11
CA VAL A 141 23.43 12.47 -0.93
C VAL A 141 22.26 11.60 -0.48
N ASN A 142 21.03 12.06 -0.69
CA ASN A 142 19.84 11.23 -0.55
C ASN A 142 19.48 10.67 -1.92
N GLU A 143 19.36 9.35 -2.01
CA GLU A 143 19.01 8.65 -3.25
C GLU A 143 17.80 7.77 -2.98
N CYS A 144 16.78 7.86 -3.85
CA CYS A 144 15.50 7.19 -3.70
C CYS A 144 15.24 6.35 -4.95
N TYR A 145 14.81 5.11 -4.74
CA TYR A 145 14.49 4.15 -5.78
C TYR A 145 13.21 3.41 -5.42
N THR A 146 12.50 2.85 -6.39
CA THR A 146 11.45 1.86 -6.11
C THR A 146 12.06 0.56 -5.57
N VAL A 147 11.25 -0.30 -4.96
CA VAL A 147 11.72 -1.64 -4.53
C VAL A 147 12.11 -2.49 -5.74
N ALA A 148 11.37 -2.40 -6.85
CA ALA A 148 11.70 -3.10 -8.08
C ALA A 148 13.02 -2.59 -8.69
N GLU A 149 13.24 -1.28 -8.79
CA GLU A 149 14.52 -0.70 -9.26
C GLU A 149 15.69 -1.20 -8.42
N ARG A 150 15.56 -1.14 -7.09
CA ARG A 150 16.60 -1.63 -6.18
C ARG A 150 16.86 -3.14 -6.36
N ARG A 151 15.81 -3.96 -6.57
CA ARG A 151 15.94 -5.40 -6.84
C ARG A 151 16.65 -5.64 -8.18
N ARG A 152 16.30 -4.91 -9.24
CA ARG A 152 16.95 -4.97 -10.56
C ARG A 152 18.45 -4.65 -10.46
N ALA A 153 18.80 -3.52 -9.83
CA ALA A 153 20.19 -3.10 -9.64
C ALA A 153 21.04 -4.13 -8.86
N GLN A 154 20.46 -4.80 -7.85
CA GLN A 154 21.15 -5.86 -7.11
C GLN A 154 21.42 -7.11 -7.97
N ILE A 155 20.46 -7.52 -8.80
CA ILE A 155 20.61 -8.65 -9.72
C ILE A 155 21.66 -8.33 -10.80
N GLU A 156 21.61 -7.12 -11.37
CA GLU A 156 22.58 -6.66 -12.36
C GLU A 156 24.01 -6.63 -11.81
N ALA A 157 24.21 -6.12 -10.59
CA ALA A 157 25.52 -6.13 -9.94
C ALA A 157 26.06 -7.56 -9.71
N SER A 158 25.20 -8.50 -9.31
CA SER A 158 25.54 -9.92 -9.14
C SER A 158 25.94 -10.58 -10.46
N ASN A 159 25.19 -10.32 -11.53
CA ASN A 159 25.47 -10.84 -12.87
C ASN A 159 26.79 -10.29 -13.43
N GLN A 160 27.03 -8.99 -13.29
CA GLN A 160 28.30 -8.37 -13.68
C GLN A 160 29.48 -9.02 -12.94
N GLN A 161 29.38 -9.23 -11.63
CA GLN A 161 30.42 -9.90 -10.84
C GLN A 161 30.69 -11.34 -11.34
N ALA A 162 29.64 -12.11 -11.64
CA ALA A 162 29.79 -13.46 -12.21
C ALA A 162 30.49 -13.44 -13.59
N ASP A 163 30.21 -12.44 -14.42
CA ASP A 163 30.84 -12.31 -15.74
C ASP A 163 32.26 -11.73 -15.69
N PHE A 164 32.65 -11.02 -14.62
CA PHE A 164 34.05 -10.72 -14.33
C PHE A 164 34.81 -12.00 -13.94
N ILE A 165 34.24 -12.86 -13.09
CA ILE A 165 34.85 -14.14 -12.70
C ILE A 165 35.07 -15.04 -13.92
N LYS A 166 34.03 -15.27 -14.75
CA LYS A 166 34.14 -16.08 -15.98
C LYS A 166 35.18 -15.56 -16.98
N ARG A 167 35.38 -14.24 -17.07
CA ARG A 167 36.40 -13.63 -17.95
C ARG A 167 37.81 -13.68 -17.37
N GLY A 168 37.92 -13.77 -16.04
CA GLY A 168 39.20 -13.95 -15.33
C GLY A 168 39.68 -15.40 -15.28
N GLU A 169 38.79 -16.36 -15.52
CA GLU A 169 39.15 -17.78 -15.59
C GLU A 169 40.11 -18.04 -16.77
N PRO A 170 41.37 -18.45 -16.51
CA PRO A 170 42.28 -18.78 -17.60
C PRO A 170 41.69 -19.94 -18.39
N ARG A 171 41.61 -19.82 -19.73
CA ARG A 171 41.18 -20.94 -20.59
C ARG A 171 42.10 -22.12 -20.30
N GLY A 172 41.56 -23.13 -19.62
CA GLY A 172 42.29 -24.35 -19.31
C GLY A 172 42.89 -24.90 -20.59
N THR A 173 44.20 -25.11 -20.58
CA THR A 173 44.89 -25.80 -21.65
C THR A 173 44.22 -27.16 -21.83
N LEU A 174 43.77 -27.46 -23.05
CA LEU A 174 43.42 -28.82 -23.45
C LEU A 174 44.70 -29.64 -23.49
N GLY A 175 45.12 -30.07 -22.30
CA GLY A 175 46.22 -31.01 -22.11
C GLY A 175 45.84 -32.33 -22.75
N GLU A 176 46.44 -32.58 -23.90
CA GLU A 176 47.06 -33.85 -24.29
C GLU A 176 46.66 -35.05 -23.42
N ARG A 177 45.82 -35.92 -23.97
CA ARG A 177 45.70 -37.30 -23.50
C ARG A 177 45.70 -38.26 -24.68
N GLY A 178 46.73 -39.10 -24.73
CA GLY A 178 46.72 -40.37 -25.46
C GLY A 178 47.29 -40.30 -26.88
N LEU A 179 48.57 -40.66 -26.98
CA LEU A 179 49.02 -41.61 -28.02
C LEU A 179 48.37 -42.98 -27.77
#